data_AF-K8GNI1-F1
#
_entry.id   AF-K8GNI1-F1
#
_cell.length_a   1.000
_cell.length_b   1.000
_cell.length_c   1.000
_cell.angle_alpha   90.00
_cell.angle_beta   90.00
_cell.angle_gamma   90.00
#
_symmetry.space_group_name_H-M   'P 1'
#
loop_
_entity.id
_entity.type
_entity.pdbx_description
1 polymer ?
#
loop_
_entity_poly.entity_id
_entity_poly.type
_entity_poly.pdbx_seq_one_letter_code
_entity_poly.pdbx_strand_id
1 'polypeptide(L)'
;MVDSLKKPAFEEMRPGIKVPAKETILTPRFYTTDFDAMAKMDISPNEDELQAILEEFRADYNRHHFVRDEEFTQSWDHIDGETRQLFVEFLERSCTAEFSGFLLYKELSRKLKDRNPVLAECFSLMSRDEARHAGFLNKAMSDFNLQLDLGFLTKSRKYTYFQPKFIFYATYLSEKIGYWRYITIYRHLEQHPENRIYPIFRFFENWCQDENRHGDFFDAIMRAQPEYLNDWKAKLWCRFFLLSVFATMYLNDVQRSGFYASLGLDAREYDKYVIEKTNETAARVFPVILDVAKPEFYDRLEVCVKNNEKLSAIANSKTLKPIQFFQKLPYYISNGWQFLKLYLMKPIDVEKTHGVVR
;
A
#
# COMPACT_ATOMS: atom_id res chain seq x y z
N MET A 1 26.94 -13.95 34.21
CA MET A 1 26.61 -13.10 33.05
C MET A 1 25.47 -13.78 32.32
N VAL A 2 24.26 -13.24 32.50
CA VAL A 2 23.09 -13.75 31.80
C VAL A 2 23.28 -13.37 30.34
N ASP A 3 23.32 -14.36 29.47
CA ASP A 3 23.41 -14.20 28.02
C ASP A 3 22.18 -13.39 27.60
N SER A 4 22.35 -12.08 27.42
CA SER A 4 21.29 -11.19 26.96
C SER A 4 20.87 -11.70 25.59
N LEU A 5 19.69 -12.31 25.55
CA LEU A 5 18.95 -12.75 24.37
C LEU A 5 19.50 -12.12 23.09
N LYS A 6 20.22 -12.91 22.29
CA LYS A 6 20.69 -12.47 20.95
C LYS A 6 19.48 -11.93 20.20
N LYS A 7 19.38 -10.60 20.11
CA LYS A 7 18.37 -9.92 19.29
C LYS A 7 18.47 -10.51 17.88
N PRO A 8 17.34 -10.79 17.19
CA PRO A 8 17.40 -11.27 15.81
C PRO A 8 18.27 -10.31 15.00
N ALA A 9 19.37 -10.84 14.47
CA ALA A 9 20.35 -10.06 13.74
C ALA A 9 19.81 -9.83 12.33
N PHE A 10 19.47 -8.59 12.02
CA PHE A 10 19.20 -8.20 10.64
C PHE A 10 20.52 -8.15 9.87
N GLU A 11 20.50 -8.53 8.60
CA GLU A 11 21.66 -8.34 7.73
C GLU A 11 21.88 -6.84 7.54
N GLU A 12 23.11 -6.37 7.76
CA GLU A 12 23.50 -4.97 7.63
C GLU A 12 24.55 -4.81 6.52
N MET A 13 24.39 -3.78 5.68
CA MET A 13 25.38 -3.45 4.64
C MET A 13 26.62 -2.79 5.25
N ARG A 14 26.39 -1.99 6.28
CA ARG A 14 27.36 -1.32 7.16
C ARG A 14 26.64 -1.04 8.49
N PRO A 15 27.35 -0.79 9.61
CA PRO A 15 26.73 -0.62 10.92
C PRO A 15 25.54 0.37 10.91
N GLY A 16 24.38 -0.10 11.35
CA GLY A 16 23.13 0.65 11.43
C GLY A 16 22.37 0.80 10.12
N ILE A 17 22.89 0.30 8.99
CA ILE A 17 22.23 0.33 7.68
C ILE A 17 21.80 -1.07 7.29
N LYS A 18 20.49 -1.30 7.32
CA LYS A 18 19.89 -2.59 7.02
C LYS A 18 20.03 -2.93 5.52
N VAL A 19 20.32 -4.20 5.21
CA VAL A 19 20.16 -4.73 3.85
C VAL A 19 18.67 -4.71 3.48
N PRO A 20 18.29 -4.08 2.36
CA PRO A 20 16.90 -4.05 1.93
C PRO A 20 16.31 -5.45 1.74
N ALA A 21 15.05 -5.62 2.09
CA ALA A 21 14.32 -6.86 1.86
C ALA A 21 14.40 -7.30 0.38
N LYS A 22 14.61 -8.62 0.18
CA LYS A 22 14.72 -9.25 -1.15
C LYS A 22 13.45 -8.99 -1.96
N GLU A 23 13.62 -8.69 -3.25
CA GLU A 23 12.50 -8.51 -4.18
C GLU A 23 11.67 -9.77 -4.31
N THR A 24 10.37 -9.63 -4.07
CA THR A 24 9.36 -10.65 -4.35
C THR A 24 8.20 -10.01 -5.11
N ILE A 25 7.21 -10.80 -5.51
CA ILE A 25 5.98 -10.24 -6.07
C ILE A 25 5.21 -9.36 -5.06
N LEU A 26 5.45 -9.55 -3.77
CA LEU A 26 4.76 -8.89 -2.66
C LEU A 26 5.56 -7.74 -2.05
N THR A 27 6.81 -7.50 -2.47
CA THR A 27 7.58 -6.34 -2.01
C THR A 27 7.20 -5.10 -2.82
N PRO A 28 7.14 -3.90 -2.20
CA PRO A 28 6.94 -2.65 -2.93
C PRO A 28 7.95 -2.53 -4.07
N ARG A 29 7.48 -2.14 -5.25
CA ARG A 29 8.30 -1.92 -6.45
C ARG A 29 8.44 -0.43 -6.70
N PHE A 30 9.51 -0.03 -7.37
CA PHE A 30 9.63 1.33 -7.88
C PHE A 30 9.02 1.42 -9.26
N TYR A 31 8.31 2.51 -9.53
CA TYR A 31 7.51 2.66 -10.74
C TYR A 31 8.01 3.82 -11.62
N THR A 32 7.77 3.68 -12.92
CA THR A 32 7.93 4.74 -13.91
C THR A 32 6.79 4.66 -14.92
N THR A 33 6.59 5.70 -15.72
CA THR A 33 5.44 5.80 -16.62
C THR A 33 5.75 6.55 -17.91
N ASP A 34 4.74 6.66 -18.77
CA ASP A 34 4.78 7.55 -19.93
C ASP A 34 4.49 8.98 -19.51
N PHE A 35 5.56 9.73 -19.24
CA PHE A 35 5.49 11.15 -18.88
C PHE A 35 4.91 12.02 -20.00
N ASP A 36 5.10 11.63 -21.26
CA ASP A 36 4.59 12.39 -22.38
C ASP A 36 3.08 12.26 -22.51
N ALA A 37 2.54 11.07 -22.25
CA ALA A 37 1.11 10.83 -22.16
C ALA A 37 0.49 11.55 -20.95
N MET A 38 1.10 11.45 -19.76
CA MET A 38 0.66 12.18 -18.56
C MET A 38 0.59 13.70 -18.80
N ALA A 39 1.60 14.27 -19.45
CA ALA A 39 1.66 15.70 -19.74
C ALA A 39 0.68 16.16 -20.85
N LYS A 40 0.09 15.25 -21.61
CA LYS A 40 -0.92 15.54 -22.66
C LYS A 40 -2.35 15.36 -22.16
N MET A 41 -2.55 14.95 -20.91
CA MET A 41 -3.89 14.76 -20.35
C MET A 41 -4.66 16.07 -20.33
N ASP A 42 -5.88 16.02 -20.85
CA ASP A 42 -6.82 17.13 -20.80
C ASP A 42 -7.54 17.12 -19.44
N ILE A 43 -7.24 18.11 -18.60
CA ILE A 43 -7.85 18.25 -17.27
C ILE A 43 -9.10 19.14 -17.28
N SER A 44 -9.41 19.78 -18.41
CA SER A 44 -10.54 20.72 -18.52
C SER A 44 -11.91 20.13 -18.13
N PRO A 45 -12.21 18.82 -18.31
CA PRO A 45 -13.50 18.29 -17.91
C PRO A 45 -13.77 18.30 -16.39
N ASN A 46 -12.72 18.44 -15.56
CA ASN A 46 -12.84 18.48 -14.11
C ASN A 46 -11.85 19.44 -13.45
N GLU A 47 -11.50 20.53 -14.14
CA GLU A 47 -10.43 21.44 -13.71
C GLU A 47 -10.76 22.15 -12.40
N ASP A 48 -12.01 22.56 -12.18
CA ASP A 48 -12.44 23.26 -10.97
C ASP A 48 -12.19 22.43 -9.70
N GLU A 49 -12.50 21.12 -9.73
CA GLU A 49 -12.25 20.21 -8.62
C GLU A 49 -10.74 20.00 -8.41
N LEU A 50 -9.97 19.84 -9.49
CA LEU A 50 -8.50 19.71 -9.41
C LEU A 50 -7.83 20.96 -8.83
N GLN A 51 -8.31 22.16 -9.18
CA GLN A 51 -7.83 23.42 -8.62
C GLN A 51 -8.17 23.53 -7.13
N ALA A 52 -9.38 23.13 -6.72
CA ALA A 52 -9.77 23.11 -5.31
C ALA A 52 -8.88 22.16 -4.49
N ILE A 53 -8.59 20.97 -5.02
CA ILE A 53 -7.67 20.01 -4.41
C ILE A 53 -6.25 20.57 -4.34
N LEU A 54 -5.80 21.27 -5.39
CA LEU A 54 -4.48 21.91 -5.40
C LEU A 54 -4.37 22.97 -4.28
N GLU A 55 -5.40 23.79 -4.07
CA GLU A 55 -5.44 24.74 -2.96
C GLU A 55 -5.39 24.02 -1.60
N GLU A 56 -6.09 22.90 -1.46
CA GLU A 56 -6.03 22.08 -0.25
C GLU A 56 -4.61 21.54 0.01
N PHE A 57 -3.93 21.04 -1.03
CA PHE A 57 -2.54 20.58 -0.92
C PHE A 57 -1.57 21.71 -0.55
N ARG A 58 -1.80 22.93 -1.06
CA ARG A 58 -1.02 24.13 -0.73
C ARG A 58 -1.18 24.53 0.74
N ALA A 59 -2.38 24.33 1.32
CA ALA A 59 -2.64 24.65 2.72
C ALA A 59 -1.81 23.82 3.71
N ASP A 60 -1.43 22.58 3.35
CA ASP A 60 -0.54 21.71 4.13
C ASP A 60 -0.93 21.59 5.61
N TYR A 61 -2.18 21.19 5.87
CA TYR A 61 -2.70 21.08 7.24
C TYR A 61 -1.86 20.19 8.17
N ASN A 62 -1.09 19.25 7.61
CA ASN A 62 -0.24 18.32 8.35
C ASN A 62 1.24 18.76 8.47
N ARG A 63 1.58 20.01 8.09
CA ARG A 63 2.97 20.53 8.09
C ARG A 63 3.78 20.19 9.34
N HIS A 64 3.16 20.32 10.52
CA HIS A 64 3.80 20.13 11.82
C HIS A 64 3.46 18.80 12.49
N HIS A 65 2.68 17.93 11.83
CA HIS A 65 2.20 16.69 12.44
C HIS A 65 3.31 15.64 12.60
N PHE A 66 4.22 15.53 11.63
CA PHE A 66 5.27 14.49 11.62
C PHE A 66 6.51 14.90 12.44
N VAL A 67 6.27 15.42 13.64
CA VAL A 67 7.31 15.78 14.61
C VAL A 67 7.20 14.84 15.80
N ARG A 68 8.29 14.13 16.10
CA ARG A 68 8.35 13.20 17.25
C ARG A 68 8.25 13.98 18.57
N ASP A 69 7.39 13.52 19.47
CA ASP A 69 7.25 14.05 20.83
C ASP A 69 8.14 13.28 21.83
N GLU A 70 8.01 13.62 23.12
CA GLU A 70 8.79 13.01 24.21
C GLU A 70 8.52 11.50 24.37
N GLU A 71 7.39 10.96 23.91
CA GLU A 71 7.10 9.52 24.01
C GLU A 71 8.11 8.70 23.19
N PHE A 72 8.72 9.30 22.17
CA PHE A 72 9.79 8.67 21.40
C PHE A 72 11.17 8.72 22.06
N THR A 73 11.33 9.46 23.17
CA THR A 73 12.62 9.68 23.85
C THR A 73 12.87 8.66 24.96
N GLN A 74 12.62 7.38 24.67
CA GLN A 74 12.84 6.27 25.58
C GLN A 74 13.56 5.11 24.88
N SER A 75 14.01 4.12 25.66
CA SER A 75 14.55 2.89 25.07
C SER A 75 13.43 1.96 24.62
N TRP A 76 13.56 1.44 23.40
CA TRP A 76 12.68 0.44 22.81
C TRP A 76 13.26 -0.97 22.87
N ASP A 77 14.25 -1.19 23.75
CA ASP A 77 14.93 -2.50 23.91
C ASP A 77 14.00 -3.61 24.39
N HIS A 78 12.89 -3.26 25.03
CA HIS A 78 11.85 -4.19 25.48
C HIS A 78 11.03 -4.79 24.33
N ILE A 79 11.05 -4.18 23.13
CA ILE A 79 10.53 -4.78 21.91
C ILE A 79 11.63 -5.69 21.36
N ASP A 80 11.54 -6.98 21.67
CA ASP A 80 12.54 -7.99 21.31
C ASP A 80 11.92 -9.18 20.55
N GLY A 81 12.73 -10.22 20.31
CA GLY A 81 12.29 -11.47 19.70
C GLY A 81 11.55 -11.32 18.37
N GLU A 82 10.46 -12.06 18.23
CA GLU A 82 9.61 -12.10 17.03
C GLU A 82 8.87 -10.76 16.82
N THR A 83 8.38 -10.13 17.89
CA THR A 83 7.69 -8.83 17.81
C THR A 83 8.60 -7.76 17.22
N ARG A 84 9.87 -7.70 17.65
CA ARG A 84 10.86 -6.79 17.05
C ARG A 84 11.06 -7.07 15.57
N GLN A 85 11.18 -8.36 15.22
CA GLN A 85 11.40 -8.74 13.83
C GLN A 85 10.24 -8.24 12.94
N LEU A 86 9.01 -8.58 13.33
CA LEU A 86 7.80 -8.23 12.60
C LEU A 86 7.58 -6.72 12.52
N PHE A 87 7.85 -5.99 13.61
CA PHE A 87 7.69 -4.55 13.64
C PHE A 87 8.71 -3.82 12.76
N VAL A 88 9.99 -4.22 12.78
CA VAL A 88 10.99 -3.65 11.88
C VAL A 88 10.70 -3.98 10.42
N GLU A 89 10.22 -5.20 10.12
CA GLU A 89 9.76 -5.56 8.78
C GLU A 89 8.57 -4.71 8.33
N PHE A 90 7.63 -4.40 9.22
CA PHE A 90 6.55 -3.46 8.96
C PHE A 90 7.09 -2.07 8.61
N LEU A 91 7.98 -1.50 9.45
CA LEU A 91 8.57 -0.18 9.21
C LEU A 91 9.35 -0.12 7.90
N GLU A 92 10.16 -1.13 7.59
CA GLU A 92 10.93 -1.20 6.35
C GLU A 92 10.02 -1.21 5.12
N ARG A 93 8.97 -2.02 5.16
CA ARG A 93 8.04 -2.18 4.03
C ARG A 93 7.23 -0.93 3.80
N SER A 94 6.65 -0.36 4.86
CA SER A 94 5.93 0.90 4.77
C SER A 94 6.87 1.99 4.25
N CYS A 95 8.08 2.14 4.81
CA CYS A 95 9.04 3.16 4.37
C CYS A 95 9.39 3.02 2.89
N THR A 96 9.58 1.79 2.42
CA THR A 96 9.89 1.51 1.01
C THR A 96 8.69 1.81 0.09
N ALA A 97 7.46 1.61 0.55
CA ALA A 97 6.25 1.92 -0.20
C ALA A 97 6.08 3.45 -0.38
N GLU A 98 6.11 4.22 0.71
CA GLU A 98 5.97 5.69 0.65
C GLU A 98 7.13 6.30 -0.17
N PHE A 99 8.34 5.78 0.02
CA PHE A 99 9.50 6.25 -0.74
C PHE A 99 9.38 5.95 -2.25
N SER A 100 8.68 4.86 -2.62
CA SER A 100 8.38 4.58 -4.02
C SER A 100 7.39 5.59 -4.61
N GLY A 101 6.33 5.92 -3.87
CA GLY A 101 5.36 6.96 -4.25
C GLY A 101 6.05 8.30 -4.46
N PHE A 102 6.84 8.72 -3.48
CA PHE A 102 7.70 9.92 -3.56
C PHE A 102 8.51 10.00 -4.85
N LEU A 103 9.23 8.92 -5.21
CA LEU A 103 10.08 8.93 -6.41
C LEU A 103 9.27 9.11 -7.69
N LEU A 104 8.14 8.43 -7.81
CA LEU A 104 7.25 8.54 -8.97
C LEU A 104 6.68 9.95 -9.08
N TYR A 105 6.12 10.49 -8.00
CA TYR A 105 5.48 11.82 -8.00
C TYR A 105 6.50 12.94 -8.23
N LYS A 106 7.69 12.84 -7.64
CA LYS A 106 8.77 13.79 -7.87
C LYS A 106 9.19 13.85 -9.34
N GLU A 107 9.31 12.69 -9.98
CA GLU A 107 9.65 12.63 -11.41
C GLU A 107 8.50 13.14 -12.29
N LEU A 108 7.24 12.81 -11.97
CA LEU A 108 6.06 13.37 -12.65
C LEU A 108 6.03 14.89 -12.56
N SER A 109 6.17 15.45 -11.35
CA SER A 109 6.21 16.90 -11.11
C SER A 109 7.26 17.58 -11.99
N ARG A 110 8.48 17.03 -12.01
CA ARG A 110 9.59 17.57 -12.80
C ARG A 110 9.33 17.51 -14.30
N LYS A 111 8.72 16.44 -14.80
CA LYS A 111 8.51 16.20 -16.24
C LYS A 111 7.29 16.94 -16.80
N LEU A 112 6.29 17.21 -15.97
CA LEU A 112 5.05 17.88 -16.37
C LEU A 112 5.12 19.40 -16.23
N LYS A 113 6.08 19.95 -15.47
CA LYS A 113 6.15 21.36 -15.05
C LYS A 113 5.76 22.39 -16.11
N ASP A 114 6.33 22.30 -17.31
CA ASP A 114 6.13 23.29 -18.38
C ASP A 114 5.02 22.90 -19.39
N ARG A 115 4.32 21.79 -19.15
CA ARG A 115 3.36 21.18 -20.09
C ARG A 115 1.97 20.97 -19.50
N ASN A 116 1.90 20.63 -18.22
CA ASN A 116 0.67 20.54 -17.44
C ASN A 116 0.96 21.02 -16.01
N PRO A 117 0.94 22.34 -15.77
CA PRO A 117 1.43 22.95 -14.52
C PRO A 117 0.60 22.56 -13.30
N VAL A 118 -0.72 22.40 -13.45
CA VAL A 118 -1.63 22.01 -12.35
C VAL A 118 -1.26 20.61 -11.86
N LEU A 119 -1.21 19.62 -12.75
CA LEU A 119 -0.81 18.26 -12.38
C LEU A 119 0.62 18.23 -11.84
N ALA A 120 1.54 18.98 -12.44
CA ALA A 120 2.92 19.05 -11.98
C ALA A 120 3.05 19.54 -10.54
N GLU A 121 2.23 20.52 -10.15
CA GLU A 121 2.21 21.06 -8.80
C GLU A 121 1.55 20.10 -7.81
N CYS A 122 0.41 19.50 -8.16
CA CYS A 122 -0.21 18.46 -7.34
C CYS A 122 0.77 17.32 -7.03
N PHE A 123 1.45 16.77 -8.05
CA PHE A 123 2.47 15.74 -7.83
C PHE A 123 3.67 16.25 -7.02
N SER A 124 4.00 17.55 -7.09
CA SER A 124 5.05 18.13 -6.26
C SER A 124 4.66 18.07 -4.78
N LEU A 125 3.44 18.49 -4.46
CA LEU A 125 2.92 18.55 -3.10
C LEU A 125 2.66 17.16 -2.53
N MET A 126 2.15 16.22 -3.34
CA MET A 126 2.10 14.81 -2.93
C MET A 126 3.50 14.25 -2.66
N SER A 127 4.49 14.54 -3.51
CA SER A 127 5.87 14.09 -3.26
C SER A 127 6.45 14.65 -1.96
N ARG A 128 6.06 15.85 -1.54
CA ARG A 128 6.42 16.41 -0.23
C ARG A 128 5.85 15.54 0.89
N ASP A 129 4.59 15.16 0.79
CA ASP A 129 3.87 14.37 1.81
C ASP A 129 4.50 12.99 1.94
N GLU A 130 4.68 12.29 0.82
CA GLU A 130 5.34 10.98 0.75
C GLU A 130 6.78 10.98 1.28
N ALA A 131 7.51 12.06 1.04
CA ALA A 131 8.84 12.23 1.59
C ALA A 131 8.82 12.37 3.13
N ARG A 132 7.81 13.06 3.69
CA ARG A 132 7.63 13.15 5.15
C ARG A 132 7.29 11.80 5.74
N HIS A 133 6.36 11.09 5.11
CA HIS A 133 5.93 9.74 5.48
C HIS A 133 7.11 8.75 5.52
N ALA A 134 7.82 8.61 4.40
CA ALA A 134 9.01 7.77 4.29
C ALA A 134 10.09 8.16 5.31
N GLY A 135 10.32 9.47 5.48
CA GLY A 135 11.29 10.00 6.44
C GLY A 135 10.93 9.69 7.88
N PHE A 136 9.65 9.80 8.25
CA PHE A 136 9.15 9.50 9.59
C PHE A 136 9.31 8.02 9.93
N LEU A 137 8.96 7.12 9.00
CA LEU A 137 9.17 5.67 9.16
C LEU A 137 10.66 5.30 9.24
N ASN A 138 11.50 5.90 8.40
CA ASN A 138 12.95 5.67 8.46
C ASN A 138 13.55 6.15 9.78
N LYS A 139 13.05 7.28 10.30
CA LYS A 139 13.45 7.81 11.60
C LYS A 139 12.97 6.91 12.75
N ALA A 140 11.80 6.29 12.65
CA ALA A 140 11.32 5.30 13.62
C ALA A 140 12.21 4.05 13.65
N MET A 141 12.71 3.57 12.50
CA MET A 141 13.65 2.44 12.49
C MET A 141 14.94 2.73 13.28
N SER A 142 15.37 4.00 13.35
CA SER A 142 16.62 4.36 14.05
C SER A 142 16.57 4.06 15.55
N ASP A 143 15.38 3.99 16.13
CA ASP A 143 15.16 3.61 17.53
C ASP A 143 15.49 2.12 17.78
N PHE A 144 15.54 1.32 16.72
CA PHE A 144 15.97 -0.08 16.73
C PHE A 144 17.41 -0.27 16.24
N ASN A 145 18.18 0.83 16.17
CA ASN A 145 19.54 0.91 15.61
C ASN A 145 19.63 0.50 14.13
N LEU A 146 18.56 0.76 13.36
CA LEU A 146 18.50 0.42 11.94
C LEU A 146 18.01 1.61 11.12
N GLN A 147 18.48 1.75 9.89
CA GLN A 147 17.95 2.70 8.91
C GLN A 147 18.04 2.09 7.52
N LEU A 148 17.21 2.60 6.61
CA LEU A 148 17.34 2.36 5.18
C LEU A 148 18.18 3.47 4.53
N ASP A 149 19.12 3.07 3.69
CA ASP A 149 19.80 3.98 2.78
C ASP A 149 18.92 4.22 1.55
N LEU A 150 18.05 5.23 1.65
CA LEU A 150 17.10 5.57 0.59
C LEU A 150 17.79 5.95 -0.72
N GLY A 151 18.99 6.57 -0.66
CA GLY A 151 19.78 6.90 -1.85
C GLY A 151 20.34 5.66 -2.54
N PHE A 152 20.74 4.65 -1.78
CA PHE A 152 21.10 3.34 -2.31
C PHE A 152 19.89 2.63 -2.91
N LEU A 153 18.71 2.68 -2.27
CA LEU A 153 17.48 2.07 -2.81
C LEU A 153 17.14 2.63 -4.20
N THR A 154 17.22 3.94 -4.40
CA THR A 154 16.98 4.59 -5.70
C THR A 154 17.88 4.03 -6.81
N LYS A 155 19.13 3.70 -6.49
CA LYS A 155 20.12 3.23 -7.48
C LYS A 155 20.08 1.71 -7.72
N SER A 156 19.67 0.95 -6.70
CA SER A 156 19.75 -0.52 -6.71
C SER A 156 18.46 -1.20 -7.18
N ARG A 157 17.31 -0.55 -7.00
CA ARG A 157 15.99 -1.10 -7.35
C ARG A 157 15.70 -0.98 -8.84
N LYS A 158 14.99 -1.97 -9.39
CA LYS A 158 14.50 -1.93 -10.77
C LYS A 158 13.19 -1.14 -10.85
N TYR A 159 13.12 -0.24 -11.81
CA TYR A 159 11.90 0.51 -12.12
C TYR A 159 10.99 -0.34 -13.01
N THR A 160 9.75 -0.52 -12.57
CA THR A 160 8.69 -1.18 -13.32
C THR A 160 7.88 -0.14 -14.07
N TYR A 161 7.80 -0.27 -15.38
CA TYR A 161 6.97 0.61 -16.19
C TYR A 161 5.48 0.29 -16.00
N PHE A 162 4.66 1.33 -15.84
CA PHE A 162 3.21 1.22 -15.76
C PHE A 162 2.55 2.29 -16.63
N GLN A 163 1.58 1.87 -17.44
CA GLN A 163 0.81 2.79 -18.31
C GLN A 163 0.03 3.79 -17.45
N PRO A 164 -0.09 5.07 -17.86
CA PRO A 164 -0.76 6.12 -17.08
C PRO A 164 -2.13 5.71 -16.52
N LYS A 165 -3.02 5.19 -17.38
CA LYS A 165 -4.35 4.70 -17.00
C LYS A 165 -4.30 3.71 -15.82
N PHE A 166 -3.30 2.83 -15.81
CA PHE A 166 -3.18 1.81 -14.78
C PHE A 166 -2.60 2.36 -13.49
N ILE A 167 -1.71 3.36 -13.55
CA ILE A 167 -1.23 4.08 -12.37
C ILE A 167 -2.40 4.67 -11.61
N PHE A 168 -3.35 5.31 -12.29
CA PHE A 168 -4.48 5.92 -11.60
C PHE A 168 -5.34 4.91 -10.86
N TYR A 169 -5.68 3.76 -11.47
CA TYR A 169 -6.43 2.72 -10.75
C TYR A 169 -5.64 2.14 -9.57
N ALA A 170 -4.37 1.80 -9.80
CA ALA A 170 -3.55 1.14 -8.78
C ALA A 170 -3.27 2.07 -7.61
N THR A 171 -2.87 3.30 -7.90
CA THR A 171 -2.55 4.30 -6.90
C THR A 171 -3.80 4.74 -6.16
N TYR A 172 -4.91 5.07 -6.84
CA TYR A 172 -6.18 5.38 -6.15
C TYR A 172 -6.57 4.30 -5.14
N LEU A 173 -6.50 3.02 -5.53
CA LEU A 173 -6.79 1.92 -4.60
C LEU A 173 -5.73 1.78 -3.50
N SER A 174 -4.46 2.07 -3.79
CA SER A 174 -3.37 2.08 -2.80
C SER A 174 -3.61 3.14 -1.72
N GLU A 175 -3.98 4.36 -2.11
CA GLU A 175 -4.32 5.46 -1.19
C GLU A 175 -5.53 5.07 -0.32
N LYS A 176 -6.62 4.60 -0.96
CA LYS A 176 -7.86 4.27 -0.22
C LYS A 176 -7.68 3.04 0.67
N ILE A 177 -6.92 2.02 0.27
CA ILE A 177 -6.64 0.88 1.14
C ILE A 177 -5.67 1.26 2.25
N GLY A 178 -4.66 2.11 1.99
CA GLY A 178 -3.76 2.68 2.98
C GLY A 178 -4.51 3.41 4.08
N TYR A 179 -5.43 4.31 3.70
CA TYR A 179 -6.35 4.99 4.60
C TYR A 179 -7.07 4.00 5.54
N TRP A 180 -7.78 3.00 4.97
CA TRP A 180 -8.59 2.09 5.76
C TRP A 180 -7.75 1.21 6.68
N ARG A 181 -6.55 0.82 6.25
CA ARG A 181 -5.61 0.08 7.09
C ARG A 181 -5.19 0.89 8.32
N TYR A 182 -4.66 2.08 8.08
CA TYR A 182 -4.10 2.93 9.11
C TYR A 182 -5.18 3.43 10.09
N ILE A 183 -6.35 3.85 9.61
CA ILE A 183 -7.43 4.30 10.50
C ILE A 183 -8.02 3.16 11.34
N THR A 184 -8.07 1.93 10.79
CA THR A 184 -8.57 0.76 11.53
C THR A 184 -7.61 0.39 12.65
N ILE A 185 -6.29 0.39 12.38
CA ILE A 185 -5.27 0.18 13.41
C ILE A 185 -5.35 1.29 14.48
N TYR A 186 -5.43 2.56 14.06
CA TYR A 186 -5.51 3.69 14.99
C TYR A 186 -6.70 3.57 15.95
N ARG A 187 -7.91 3.38 15.40
CA ARG A 187 -9.15 3.26 16.20
C ARG A 187 -9.14 2.04 17.12
N HIS A 188 -8.56 0.93 16.68
CA HIS A 188 -8.38 -0.24 17.54
C HIS A 188 -7.49 0.09 18.74
N LEU A 189 -6.33 0.72 18.50
CA LEU A 189 -5.37 1.07 19.55
C LEU A 189 -5.81 2.24 20.44
N GLU A 190 -6.77 3.05 19.98
CA GLU A 190 -7.44 4.05 20.82
C GLU A 190 -8.34 3.37 21.87
N GLN A 191 -9.05 2.31 21.47
CA GLN A 191 -9.91 1.51 22.35
C GLN A 191 -9.11 0.53 23.23
N HIS A 192 -7.97 0.08 22.72
CA HIS A 192 -7.07 -0.89 23.35
C HIS A 192 -5.64 -0.33 23.47
N PRO A 193 -5.42 0.72 24.28
CA PRO A 193 -4.11 1.35 24.41
C PRO A 193 -3.01 0.39 24.93
N GLU A 194 -3.39 -0.67 25.65
CA GLU A 194 -2.50 -1.74 26.10
C GLU A 194 -1.82 -2.51 24.97
N ASN A 195 -2.43 -2.54 23.78
CA ASN A 195 -1.89 -3.21 22.59
C ASN A 195 -0.97 -2.31 21.76
N ARG A 196 -0.78 -1.04 22.15
CA ARG A 196 0.05 -0.09 21.41
C ARG A 196 1.53 -0.31 21.73
N ILE A 197 2.19 -1.12 20.90
CA ILE A 197 3.61 -1.47 21.07
C ILE A 197 4.58 -0.33 20.76
N TYR A 198 4.16 0.72 20.02
CA TYR A 198 5.05 1.83 19.64
C TYR A 198 4.25 3.12 19.32
N PRO A 199 4.79 4.34 19.53
CA PRO A 199 4.03 5.60 19.41
C PRO A 199 3.60 5.96 17.99
N ILE A 200 4.25 5.40 16.96
CA ILE A 200 3.98 5.73 15.54
C ILE A 200 2.50 5.62 15.18
N PHE A 201 1.78 4.66 15.78
CA PHE A 201 0.38 4.42 15.48
C PHE A 201 -0.52 5.60 15.83
N ARG A 202 -0.14 6.45 16.81
CA ARG A 202 -0.87 7.68 17.13
C ARG A 202 -0.89 8.69 15.98
N PHE A 203 0.07 8.60 15.08
CA PHE A 203 0.21 9.53 13.96
C PHE A 203 -0.66 9.13 12.77
N PHE A 204 -1.23 7.92 12.80
CA PHE A 204 -1.97 7.35 11.66
C PHE A 204 -3.24 8.12 11.34
N GLU A 205 -3.91 8.75 12.31
CA GLU A 205 -5.14 9.52 12.04
C GLU A 205 -4.92 10.67 11.04
N ASN A 206 -3.95 11.54 11.29
CA ASN A 206 -3.65 12.64 10.37
C ASN A 206 -2.90 12.16 9.13
N TRP A 207 -2.09 11.11 9.25
CA TRP A 207 -1.49 10.45 8.07
C TRP A 207 -2.59 10.04 7.08
N CYS A 208 -3.64 9.36 7.56
CA CYS A 208 -4.78 8.99 6.73
C CYS A 208 -5.42 10.20 6.02
N GLN A 209 -5.37 11.40 6.60
CA GLN A 209 -5.91 12.59 5.91
C GLN A 209 -5.06 12.99 4.70
N ASP A 210 -3.74 12.77 4.72
CA ASP A 210 -2.90 12.92 3.52
C ASP A 210 -3.35 11.90 2.45
N GLU A 211 -3.40 10.61 2.79
CA GLU A 211 -3.83 9.53 1.88
C GLU A 211 -5.23 9.78 1.31
N ASN A 212 -6.16 10.30 2.13
CA ASN A 212 -7.51 10.57 1.64
C ASN A 212 -7.48 11.65 0.55
N ARG A 213 -6.78 12.76 0.79
CA ARG A 213 -6.64 13.87 -0.17
C ARG A 213 -5.89 13.44 -1.43
N HIS A 214 -4.87 12.60 -1.30
CA HIS A 214 -4.16 11.98 -2.42
C HIS A 214 -5.12 11.12 -3.25
N GLY A 215 -5.94 10.30 -2.60
CA GLY A 215 -6.99 9.54 -3.25
C GLY A 215 -8.05 10.40 -3.95
N ASP A 216 -8.40 11.55 -3.38
CA ASP A 216 -9.37 12.49 -3.98
C ASP A 216 -8.79 13.17 -5.22
N PHE A 217 -7.48 13.48 -5.23
CA PHE A 217 -6.78 13.92 -6.44
C PHE A 217 -6.84 12.88 -7.57
N PHE A 218 -6.59 11.60 -7.26
CA PHE A 218 -6.69 10.55 -8.29
C PHE A 218 -8.12 10.29 -8.75
N ASP A 219 -9.12 10.44 -7.87
CA ASP A 219 -10.53 10.45 -8.27
C ASP A 219 -10.78 11.57 -9.30
N ALA A 220 -10.41 12.80 -8.96
CA ALA A 220 -10.62 13.96 -9.83
C ALA A 220 -9.93 13.81 -11.20
N ILE A 221 -8.71 13.23 -11.24
CA ILE A 221 -8.03 12.91 -12.50
C ILE A 221 -8.81 11.86 -13.31
N MET A 222 -9.28 10.78 -12.68
CA MET A 222 -10.04 9.75 -13.40
C MET A 222 -11.38 10.28 -13.92
N ARG A 223 -12.02 11.20 -13.20
CA ARG A 223 -13.22 11.92 -13.68
C ARG A 223 -12.93 12.83 -14.87
N ALA A 224 -11.74 13.46 -14.89
CA ALA A 224 -11.29 14.25 -16.04
C ALA A 224 -11.00 13.39 -17.28
N GLN A 225 -10.88 12.06 -17.13
CA GLN A 225 -10.62 11.10 -18.23
C GLN A 225 -11.76 10.06 -18.31
N PRO A 226 -12.93 10.41 -18.88
CA PRO A 226 -14.11 9.55 -18.89
C PRO A 226 -13.88 8.12 -19.40
N GLU A 227 -12.95 7.92 -20.33
CA GLU A 227 -12.55 6.61 -20.85
C GLU A 227 -11.87 5.70 -19.82
N TYR A 228 -11.52 6.24 -18.64
CA TYR A 228 -11.04 5.46 -17.50
C TYR A 228 -12.18 4.94 -16.63
N LEU A 229 -13.42 5.42 -16.78
CA LEU A 229 -14.53 4.97 -15.93
C LEU A 229 -15.72 4.44 -16.72
N ASN A 230 -15.97 4.95 -17.93
CA ASN A 230 -17.29 4.81 -18.55
C ASN A 230 -17.41 3.69 -19.59
N ASP A 231 -16.32 3.10 -20.08
CA ASP A 231 -16.38 2.05 -21.10
C ASP A 231 -16.35 0.62 -20.50
N TRP A 232 -16.75 -0.37 -21.31
CA TRP A 232 -16.77 -1.77 -20.87
C TRP A 232 -15.37 -2.29 -20.50
N LYS A 233 -14.30 -1.75 -21.10
CA LYS A 233 -12.92 -2.11 -20.79
C LYS A 233 -12.51 -1.55 -19.43
N ALA A 234 -12.92 -0.33 -19.10
CA ALA A 234 -12.73 0.32 -17.82
C ALA A 234 -13.41 -0.49 -16.72
N LYS A 235 -14.64 -0.96 -16.93
CA LYS A 235 -15.31 -1.89 -15.99
C LYS A 235 -14.46 -3.15 -15.73
N LEU A 236 -13.84 -3.72 -16.76
CA LEU A 236 -12.94 -4.88 -16.60
C LEU A 236 -11.64 -4.51 -15.86
N TRP A 237 -11.04 -3.36 -16.15
CA TRP A 237 -9.84 -2.88 -15.45
C TRP A 237 -10.11 -2.57 -13.99
N CYS A 238 -11.19 -1.85 -13.66
CA CYS A 238 -11.60 -1.59 -12.27
C CYS A 238 -11.74 -2.90 -11.48
N ARG A 239 -12.40 -3.93 -12.06
CA ARG A 239 -12.49 -5.27 -11.45
C ARG A 239 -11.12 -5.91 -11.25
N PHE A 240 -10.27 -5.84 -12.27
CA PHE A 240 -8.93 -6.42 -12.21
C PHE A 240 -8.10 -5.77 -11.09
N PHE A 241 -8.13 -4.43 -10.98
CA PHE A 241 -7.37 -3.70 -9.98
C PHE A 241 -7.92 -3.91 -8.56
N LEU A 242 -9.25 -3.87 -8.38
CA LEU A 242 -9.87 -4.23 -7.10
C LEU A 242 -9.43 -5.63 -6.64
N LEU A 243 -9.55 -6.62 -7.53
CA LEU A 243 -9.18 -8.00 -7.20
C LEU A 243 -7.70 -8.13 -6.90
N SER A 244 -6.85 -7.49 -7.71
CA SER A 244 -5.39 -7.54 -7.53
C SER A 244 -4.98 -6.94 -6.18
N VAL A 245 -5.54 -5.78 -5.81
CA VAL A 245 -5.24 -5.11 -4.54
C VAL A 245 -5.76 -5.94 -3.36
N PHE A 246 -7.03 -6.37 -3.38
CA PHE A 246 -7.61 -7.13 -2.27
C PHE A 246 -6.95 -8.49 -2.08
N ALA A 247 -6.69 -9.22 -3.17
CA ALA A 247 -6.00 -10.51 -3.08
C ALA A 247 -4.55 -10.35 -2.60
N THR A 248 -3.83 -9.36 -3.12
CA THR A 248 -2.44 -9.13 -2.69
C THR A 248 -2.38 -8.77 -1.21
N MET A 249 -3.29 -7.91 -0.74
CA MET A 249 -3.40 -7.55 0.66
C MET A 249 -3.68 -8.78 1.53
N TYR A 250 -4.79 -9.48 1.26
CA TYR A 250 -5.23 -10.63 2.05
C TYR A 250 -4.15 -11.71 2.16
N LEU A 251 -3.50 -12.03 1.05
CA LEU A 251 -2.45 -13.06 1.04
C LEU A 251 -1.17 -12.60 1.74
N ASN A 252 -0.88 -11.30 1.74
CA ASN A 252 0.31 -10.73 2.37
C ASN A 252 0.16 -10.64 3.88
N ASP A 253 -1.00 -10.23 4.35
CA ASP A 253 -1.26 -9.91 5.74
C ASP A 253 -1.59 -11.15 6.56
N VAL A 254 -2.27 -12.14 5.98
CA VAL A 254 -2.43 -13.46 6.60
C VAL A 254 -1.08 -14.15 6.82
N GLN A 255 -0.10 -13.98 5.93
CA GLN A 255 1.27 -14.47 6.14
C GLN A 255 2.01 -13.75 7.28
N ARG A 256 1.48 -12.61 7.74
CA ARG A 256 2.05 -11.75 8.77
C ARG A 256 1.10 -11.61 9.96
N SER A 257 0.32 -12.64 10.22
CA SER A 257 -0.64 -12.65 11.33
C SER A 257 -0.01 -12.34 12.68
N GLY A 258 1.28 -12.65 12.88
CA GLY A 258 2.02 -12.31 14.09
C GLY A 258 2.10 -10.80 14.36
N PHE A 259 2.21 -9.96 13.32
CA PHE A 259 2.27 -8.50 13.49
C PHE A 259 0.92 -7.96 13.96
N TYR A 260 -0.17 -8.44 13.36
CA TYR A 260 -1.52 -8.07 13.77
C TYR A 260 -1.81 -8.58 15.19
N ALA A 261 -1.40 -9.81 15.50
CA ALA A 261 -1.54 -10.36 16.84
C ALA A 261 -0.77 -9.55 17.89
N SER A 262 0.40 -9.00 17.57
CA SER A 262 1.13 -8.11 18.51
C SER A 262 0.44 -6.77 18.75
N LEU A 263 -0.54 -6.42 17.91
CA LEU A 263 -1.44 -5.27 18.09
C LEU A 263 -2.81 -5.67 18.64
N GLY A 264 -3.03 -6.94 19.03
CA GLY A 264 -4.32 -7.42 19.51
C GLY A 264 -5.38 -7.63 18.42
N LEU A 265 -4.96 -7.68 17.15
CA LEU A 265 -5.84 -7.85 15.99
C LEU A 265 -5.77 -9.28 15.42
N ASP A 266 -6.90 -9.79 14.96
CA ASP A 266 -6.93 -10.93 14.05
C ASP A 266 -6.73 -10.44 12.61
N ALA A 267 -5.71 -10.95 11.92
CA ALA A 267 -5.35 -10.50 10.57
C ALA A 267 -6.47 -10.72 9.54
N ARG A 268 -7.24 -11.82 9.65
CA ARG A 268 -8.30 -12.13 8.67
C ARG A 268 -9.50 -11.22 8.87
N GLU A 269 -9.94 -11.03 10.10
CA GLU A 269 -11.05 -10.13 10.41
C GLU A 269 -10.70 -8.68 10.08
N TYR A 270 -9.48 -8.26 10.40
CA TYR A 270 -8.93 -6.97 9.98
C TYR A 270 -8.96 -6.82 8.45
N ASP A 271 -8.41 -7.77 7.70
CA ASP A 271 -8.35 -7.69 6.25
C ASP A 271 -9.73 -7.67 5.60
N LYS A 272 -10.67 -8.49 6.10
CA LYS A 272 -12.07 -8.50 5.61
C LYS A 272 -12.70 -7.12 5.76
N TYR A 273 -12.56 -6.52 6.94
CA TYR A 273 -13.10 -5.18 7.22
C TYR A 273 -12.48 -4.12 6.31
N VAL A 274 -11.15 -4.11 6.18
CA VAL A 274 -10.43 -3.17 5.31
C VAL A 274 -10.83 -3.34 3.84
N ILE A 275 -10.95 -4.58 3.35
CA ILE A 275 -11.42 -4.89 1.99
C ILE A 275 -12.84 -4.37 1.78
N GLU A 276 -13.75 -4.66 2.70
CA GLU A 276 -15.13 -4.22 2.63
C GLU A 276 -15.21 -2.69 2.51
N LYS A 277 -14.53 -1.96 3.41
CA LYS A 277 -14.54 -0.50 3.43
C LYS A 277 -13.84 0.15 2.25
N THR A 278 -12.75 -0.45 1.78
CA THR A 278 -12.09 0.00 0.55
C THR A 278 -12.99 -0.21 -0.67
N ASN A 279 -13.69 -1.36 -0.74
CA ASN A 279 -14.62 -1.68 -1.83
C ASN A 279 -15.85 -0.75 -1.82
N GLU A 280 -16.39 -0.42 -0.64
CA GLU A 280 -17.43 0.60 -0.47
C GLU A 280 -16.97 1.98 -0.94
N THR A 281 -15.73 2.36 -0.60
CA THR A 281 -15.16 3.67 -0.97
C THR A 281 -14.91 3.77 -2.47
N ALA A 282 -14.35 2.72 -3.07
CA ALA A 282 -14.12 2.64 -4.51
C ALA A 282 -15.42 2.77 -5.31
N ALA A 283 -16.57 2.40 -4.74
CA ALA A 283 -17.88 2.53 -5.39
C ALA A 283 -18.25 3.97 -5.74
N ARG A 284 -17.64 4.97 -5.11
CA ARG A 284 -17.87 6.40 -5.40
C ARG A 284 -17.29 6.84 -6.75
N VAL A 285 -16.32 6.08 -7.26
CA VAL A 285 -15.52 6.43 -8.44
C VAL A 285 -15.64 5.36 -9.50
N PHE A 286 -15.37 4.11 -9.13
CA PHE A 286 -15.40 3.01 -10.07
C PHE A 286 -16.85 2.70 -10.46
N PRO A 287 -17.10 2.36 -11.72
CA PRO A 287 -18.45 2.00 -12.19
C PRO A 287 -18.94 0.65 -11.64
N VAL A 288 -18.01 -0.18 -11.17
CA VAL A 288 -18.28 -1.52 -10.64
C VAL A 288 -17.38 -1.82 -9.45
N ILE A 289 -17.91 -2.59 -8.50
CA ILE A 289 -17.17 -3.12 -7.36
C ILE A 289 -17.30 -4.64 -7.28
N LEU A 290 -16.45 -5.27 -6.47
CA LEU A 290 -16.51 -6.72 -6.26
C LEU A 290 -17.59 -7.06 -5.24
N ASP A 291 -18.24 -8.20 -5.41
CA ASP A 291 -19.22 -8.71 -4.43
C ASP A 291 -18.51 -9.46 -3.31
N VAL A 292 -17.82 -8.70 -2.45
CA VAL A 292 -16.99 -9.22 -1.35
C VAL A 292 -17.81 -9.79 -0.19
N ALA A 293 -19.09 -9.44 -0.09
CA ALA A 293 -20.00 -9.97 0.94
C ALA A 293 -20.34 -11.45 0.73
N LYS A 294 -20.16 -11.98 -0.49
CA LYS A 294 -20.33 -13.41 -0.76
C LYS A 294 -19.21 -14.22 -0.08
N PRO A 295 -19.53 -15.25 0.73
CA PRO A 295 -18.52 -16.10 1.36
C PRO A 295 -17.54 -16.72 0.35
N GLU A 296 -18.04 -17.01 -0.86
CA GLU A 296 -17.24 -17.52 -1.97
C GLU A 296 -16.00 -16.66 -2.26
N PHE A 297 -16.06 -15.34 -2.07
CA PHE A 297 -14.93 -14.44 -2.28
C PHE A 297 -13.76 -14.83 -1.35
N TYR A 298 -14.01 -14.90 -0.05
CA TYR A 298 -12.98 -15.23 0.94
C TYR A 298 -12.62 -16.72 0.94
N ASP A 299 -13.57 -17.63 0.70
CA ASP A 299 -13.30 -19.07 0.57
C ASP A 299 -12.24 -19.34 -0.51
N ARG A 300 -12.32 -18.62 -1.63
CA ARG A 300 -11.35 -18.71 -2.72
C ARG A 300 -9.99 -18.14 -2.34
N LEU A 301 -9.96 -17.02 -1.62
CA LEU A 301 -8.71 -16.45 -1.11
C LEU A 301 -8.05 -17.38 -0.08
N GLU A 302 -8.81 -18.06 0.78
CA GLU A 302 -8.30 -19.05 1.72
C GLU A 302 -7.67 -20.27 1.03
N VAL A 303 -8.20 -20.69 -0.12
CA VAL A 303 -7.51 -21.70 -0.96
C VAL A 303 -6.15 -21.18 -1.42
N CYS A 304 -6.07 -19.92 -1.85
CA CYS A 304 -4.80 -19.29 -2.24
C CYS A 304 -3.83 -19.16 -1.06
N VAL A 305 -4.32 -18.87 0.16
CA VAL A 305 -3.50 -18.86 1.39
C VAL A 305 -2.87 -20.24 1.61
N LYS A 306 -3.69 -21.30 1.63
CA LYS A 306 -3.21 -22.68 1.82
C LYS A 306 -2.22 -23.11 0.72
N ASN A 307 -2.49 -22.73 -0.52
CA ASN A 307 -1.57 -22.98 -1.63
C ASN A 307 -0.23 -22.25 -1.41
N ASN A 308 -0.26 -20.99 -0.95
CA ASN A 308 0.95 -20.21 -0.66
C ASN A 308 1.79 -20.82 0.48
N GLU A 309 1.15 -21.36 1.53
CA GLU A 309 1.85 -22.11 2.58
C GLU A 309 2.61 -23.32 2.00
N LYS A 310 1.97 -24.10 1.12
CA LYS A 310 2.61 -25.23 0.44
C LYS A 310 3.74 -24.78 -0.50
N LEU A 311 3.53 -23.70 -1.25
CA LEU A 311 4.54 -23.11 -2.13
C LEU A 311 5.79 -22.68 -1.34
N SER A 312 5.59 -22.04 -0.19
CA SER A 312 6.67 -21.64 0.72
C SER A 312 7.40 -22.84 1.32
N ALA A 313 6.67 -23.87 1.77
CA ALA A 313 7.26 -25.10 2.28
C ALA A 313 8.14 -25.82 1.22
N ILE A 314 7.69 -25.87 -0.03
CA ILE A 314 8.47 -26.43 -1.14
C ILE A 314 9.72 -25.58 -1.42
N ALA A 315 9.58 -24.24 -1.43
CA ALA A 315 10.69 -23.32 -1.67
C ALA A 315 11.79 -23.45 -0.62
N ASN A 316 11.42 -23.72 0.63
CA ASN A 316 12.34 -23.89 1.76
C ASN A 316 12.86 -25.34 1.90
N SER A 317 12.41 -26.27 1.05
CA SER A 317 12.87 -27.65 1.08
C SER A 317 14.27 -27.81 0.49
N LYS A 318 15.00 -28.85 0.91
CA LYS A 318 16.34 -29.19 0.37
C LYS A 318 16.31 -29.89 -1.00
N THR A 319 15.15 -29.99 -1.64
CA THR A 319 15.00 -30.68 -2.93
C THR A 319 15.61 -29.88 -4.08
N LEU A 320 15.99 -30.55 -5.17
CA LEU A 320 16.58 -29.90 -6.34
C LEU A 320 15.59 -28.93 -7.01
N LYS A 321 16.09 -27.78 -7.50
CA LYS A 321 15.26 -26.72 -8.10
C LYS A 321 14.29 -27.19 -9.20
N PRO A 322 14.68 -28.08 -10.15
CA PRO A 322 13.72 -28.58 -11.15
C PRO A 322 12.57 -29.38 -10.52
N ILE A 323 12.84 -30.15 -9.46
CA ILE A 323 11.81 -30.90 -8.74
C ILE A 323 10.86 -29.95 -8.01
N GLN A 324 11.41 -28.93 -7.34
CA GLN A 324 10.60 -27.89 -6.70
C GLN A 324 9.67 -27.21 -7.71
N PHE A 325 10.13 -26.95 -8.94
CA PHE A 325 9.30 -26.36 -9.98
C PHE A 325 8.06 -27.21 -10.28
N PHE A 326 8.23 -28.52 -10.51
CA PHE A 326 7.10 -29.42 -10.76
C PHE A 326 6.18 -29.57 -9.53
N GLN A 327 6.74 -29.56 -8.32
CA GLN A 327 5.96 -29.59 -7.08
C GLN A 327 5.12 -28.32 -6.89
N LYS A 328 5.62 -27.15 -7.33
CA LYS A 328 4.92 -25.87 -7.23
C LYS A 328 3.83 -25.69 -8.29
N LEU A 329 4.01 -26.28 -9.47
CA LEU A 329 3.10 -26.16 -10.62
C LEU A 329 1.60 -26.36 -10.29
N PRO A 330 1.17 -27.43 -9.60
CA PRO A 330 -0.26 -27.61 -9.29
C PRO A 330 -0.83 -26.47 -8.43
N TYR A 331 -0.05 -25.92 -7.50
CA TYR A 331 -0.49 -24.81 -6.65
C TYR A 331 -0.57 -23.49 -7.45
N TYR A 332 0.35 -23.26 -8.40
CA TYR A 332 0.25 -22.11 -9.31
C TYR A 332 -0.98 -22.20 -10.21
N ILE A 333 -1.28 -23.39 -10.75
CA ILE A 333 -2.50 -23.62 -11.55
C ILE A 333 -3.74 -23.39 -10.69
N SER A 334 -3.76 -23.93 -9.46
CA SER A 334 -4.86 -23.73 -8.52
C SER A 334 -5.09 -22.25 -8.20
N ASN A 335 -4.02 -21.48 -7.89
CA ASN A 335 -4.11 -20.03 -7.67
C ASN A 335 -4.66 -19.30 -8.90
N GLY A 336 -4.13 -19.59 -10.10
CA GLY A 336 -4.62 -18.99 -11.35
C GLY A 336 -6.11 -19.28 -11.59
N TRP A 337 -6.56 -20.49 -11.27
CA TRP A 337 -7.97 -20.86 -11.37
C TRP A 337 -8.86 -20.14 -10.35
N GLN A 338 -8.41 -19.99 -9.09
CA GLN A 338 -9.16 -19.23 -8.09
C GLN A 338 -9.28 -17.76 -8.47
N PHE A 339 -8.19 -17.13 -8.92
CA PHE A 339 -8.24 -15.74 -9.38
C PHE A 339 -9.12 -15.55 -10.60
N LEU A 340 -9.12 -16.49 -11.55
CA LEU A 340 -10.04 -16.45 -12.67
C LEU A 340 -11.50 -16.52 -12.19
N LYS A 341 -11.82 -17.43 -11.27
CA LYS A 341 -13.18 -17.53 -10.72
C LYS A 341 -13.58 -16.28 -9.96
N LEU A 342 -12.70 -15.73 -9.12
CA LEU A 342 -12.91 -14.46 -8.42
C LEU A 342 -13.16 -13.32 -9.40
N TYR A 343 -12.34 -13.23 -10.46
CA TYR A 343 -12.51 -12.22 -11.49
C TYR A 343 -13.85 -12.36 -12.23
N LEU A 344 -14.29 -13.59 -12.50
CA LEU A 344 -15.55 -13.89 -13.19
C LEU A 344 -16.80 -13.84 -12.29
N MET A 345 -16.65 -13.69 -10.97
CA MET A 345 -17.80 -13.45 -10.08
C MET A 345 -18.58 -12.23 -10.58
N LYS A 346 -19.91 -12.29 -10.50
CA LYS A 346 -20.78 -11.20 -10.93
C LYS A 346 -20.47 -9.95 -10.09
N PRO A 347 -19.97 -8.86 -10.70
CA PRO A 347 -19.70 -7.63 -9.97
C PRO A 347 -21.01 -6.91 -9.62
N ILE A 348 -20.92 -5.95 -8.71
CA ILE A 348 -22.02 -5.04 -8.39
C ILE A 348 -21.82 -3.78 -9.25
N ASP A 349 -22.82 -3.45 -10.07
CA ASP A 349 -22.84 -2.21 -10.83
C ASP A 349 -23.29 -1.07 -9.90
N VAL A 350 -22.44 -0.06 -9.77
CA VAL A 350 -22.64 1.08 -8.85
C VAL A 350 -22.68 2.41 -9.58
N GLU A 351 -22.58 2.41 -10.91
CA GLU A 351 -22.61 3.60 -11.77
C GLU A 351 -23.88 4.43 -11.50
N LYS A 352 -25.01 3.76 -11.29
CA LYS A 352 -26.30 4.41 -10.96
C LYS A 352 -26.35 5.08 -9.58
N THR A 353 -25.36 4.83 -8.72
CA THR A 353 -25.30 5.39 -7.37
C THR A 353 -24.34 6.58 -7.26
N HIS A 354 -23.62 6.89 -8.34
CA HIS A 354 -22.74 8.05 -8.40
C HIS A 354 -23.55 9.35 -8.29
N GLY A 355 -23.08 10.30 -7.48
CA GLY A 355 -23.78 11.58 -7.24
C GLY A 355 -24.99 11.52 -6.32
N VAL A 356 -25.34 10.33 -5.79
CA VAL A 356 -26.37 10.20 -4.74
C VAL A 356 -25.69 10.29 -3.38
N VAL A 357 -25.94 11.37 -2.64
CA VAL A 357 -25.50 11.50 -1.24
C VAL A 357 -26.15 10.38 -0.43
N ARG A 358 -25.33 9.51 0.19
CA ARG A 358 -25.80 8.42 1.06
C ARG A 358 -25.77 8.83 2.52
#